data_AF-A0A409YFD5-F1
#
_entry.id   AF-A0A409YFD5-F1
#
_cell.length_a   1.000
_cell.length_b   1.000
_cell.length_c   1.000
_cell.angle_alpha   90.00
_cell.angle_beta   90.00
_cell.angle_gamma   90.00
#
_symmetry.space_group_name_H-M   'P 1'
#
loop_
_entity.id
_entity.type
_entity.pdbx_description
1 polymer ?
#
loop_
_entity_poly.entity_id
_entity_poly.type
_entity_poly.pdbx_seq_one_letter_code
_entity_poly.pdbx_strand_id
1 'polypeptide(L)'
;MPRLLQTGDVSIKPFKDTLPDESYIILLLGVTGCGKSSFIEALAGPGQKLGISGGTLHSVTQKVAVFQMINIGYEWSYEDIRPVYVVDTPGFSDNRQSDAKTVRKIQAWVEKNSRIDLVFYFCRITDKRITRSTQGPIQIIKSLGMWYDGLTIVTTMWDTVPMQNHEAQAHAASNFAQLHDIWKDEVENGARFVKFLNNQLSAISILTFREAWRHCVSNFGNNPATALLIFEELLQRIQKAHGYRQFLQEDRSQILTDPNRALFYILTCSLREIDRQLASHVDQLLAFRHTPQGFDGDVNIQSIAYQCVLDMTSSSKEFMDQVGNELFSYRHPRRSRDSYLYCIFKAAKEEFSKAYNIGREFALCN
;
A
#
# COMPACT_ATOMS: atom_id res chain seq x y z
N MET A 1 3.99 35.99 12.58
CA MET A 1 3.21 35.13 11.65
C MET A 1 3.56 33.69 11.96
N PRO A 2 2.62 32.74 11.79
CA PRO A 2 2.86 31.37 12.19
C PRO A 2 3.97 30.71 11.39
N ARG A 3 4.94 30.10 12.05
CA ARG A 3 6.12 29.51 11.37
C ARG A 3 6.73 28.39 12.18
N LEU A 4 7.52 27.55 11.51
CA LEU A 4 8.35 26.58 12.19
C LEU A 4 9.58 27.27 12.79
N LEU A 5 9.79 27.05 14.09
CA LEU A 5 10.93 27.53 14.85
C LEU A 5 11.87 26.37 15.12
N GLN A 6 13.12 26.52 14.69
CA GLN A 6 14.21 25.65 15.12
C GLN A 6 14.82 26.22 16.40
N THR A 7 14.85 25.45 17.48
CA THR A 7 15.35 25.89 18.80
C THR A 7 16.70 25.26 19.17
N GLY A 8 17.28 24.45 18.28
CA GLY A 8 18.55 23.75 18.50
C GLY A 8 18.81 22.71 17.40
N ASP A 9 19.64 21.71 17.73
CA ASP A 9 19.94 20.59 16.82
C ASP A 9 18.70 19.73 16.60
N VAL A 10 18.22 19.68 15.37
CA VAL A 10 17.01 18.94 15.01
C VAL A 10 17.26 17.45 15.12
N SER A 11 16.33 16.74 15.75
CA SER A 11 16.24 15.28 15.71
C SER A 11 14.79 14.84 15.74
N ILE A 12 14.55 13.53 15.61
CA ILE A 12 13.20 12.97 15.66
C ILE A 12 13.20 11.66 16.46
N LYS A 13 12.15 11.41 17.24
CA LYS A 13 12.02 10.17 18.02
C LYS A 13 10.64 9.52 17.84
N PRO A 14 10.51 8.19 17.97
CA PRO A 14 9.22 7.52 18.00
C PRO A 14 8.34 8.06 19.13
N PHE A 15 7.05 8.23 18.86
CA PHE A 15 6.04 8.69 19.81
C PHE A 15 4.89 7.67 19.88
N LYS A 16 4.47 7.31 21.10
CA LYS A 16 3.46 6.26 21.34
C LYS A 16 2.26 6.71 22.15
N ASP A 17 2.32 7.90 22.73
CA ASP A 17 1.25 8.43 23.57
C ASP A 17 0.16 9.09 22.70
N THR A 18 -0.90 9.58 23.34
CA THR A 18 -1.92 10.39 22.68
C THR A 18 -1.31 11.72 22.26
N LEU A 19 -1.57 12.16 21.03
CA LEU A 19 -1.15 13.47 20.56
C LEU A 19 -1.81 14.56 21.41
N PRO A 20 -1.06 15.60 21.84
CA PRO A 20 -1.65 16.78 22.46
C PRO A 20 -2.66 17.44 21.52
N ASP A 21 -3.74 18.01 22.07
CA ASP A 21 -4.79 18.68 21.27
C ASP A 21 -4.21 19.78 20.36
N GLU A 22 -3.27 20.56 20.90
CA GLU A 22 -2.56 21.60 20.16
C GLU A 22 -1.25 21.06 19.57
N SER A 23 -1.37 20.25 18.52
CA SER A 23 -0.24 19.70 17.77
C SER A 23 -0.20 20.22 16.34
N TYR A 24 1.00 20.28 15.75
CA TYR A 24 1.18 20.49 14.32
C TYR A 24 1.56 19.18 13.64
N ILE A 25 0.70 18.66 12.77
CA ILE A 25 0.78 17.28 12.25
C ILE A 25 1.10 17.26 10.76
N ILE A 26 2.19 16.56 10.41
CA ILE A 26 2.64 16.32 9.04
C ILE A 26 2.41 14.85 8.68
N LEU A 27 1.53 14.59 7.73
CA LEU A 27 1.23 13.24 7.23
C LEU A 27 2.09 12.90 6.00
N LEU A 28 2.80 11.77 6.03
CA LEU A 28 3.60 11.31 4.89
C LEU A 28 2.81 10.32 4.05
N LEU A 29 2.57 10.63 2.78
CA LEU A 29 1.87 9.79 1.81
C LEU A 29 2.77 9.44 0.62
N GLY A 30 2.44 8.36 -0.07
CA GLY A 30 3.18 7.91 -1.25
C GLY A 30 3.19 6.40 -1.39
N VAL A 31 3.57 5.91 -2.56
CA VAL A 31 3.65 4.46 -2.84
C VAL A 31 4.68 3.74 -1.95
N THR A 32 4.58 2.42 -1.85
CA THR A 32 5.60 1.63 -1.15
C THR A 32 6.99 1.85 -1.76
N GLY A 33 7.99 2.09 -0.90
CA GLY A 33 9.38 2.31 -1.34
C GLY A 33 9.70 3.71 -1.86
N CYS A 34 8.80 4.70 -1.75
CA CYS A 34 9.06 6.06 -2.26
C CYS A 34 9.95 6.96 -1.38
N GLY A 35 10.38 6.49 -0.21
CA GLY A 35 11.31 7.20 0.66
C GLY A 35 10.70 7.93 1.87
N LYS A 36 9.44 7.65 2.25
CA LYS A 36 8.81 8.20 3.48
C LYS A 36 9.64 7.92 4.74
N SER A 37 9.98 6.66 4.99
CA SER A 37 10.77 6.28 6.17
C SER A 37 12.22 6.76 6.07
N SER A 38 12.79 6.89 4.85
CA SER A 38 14.11 7.51 4.63
C SER A 38 14.11 9.00 5.00
N PHE A 39 13.01 9.71 4.75
CA PHE A 39 12.85 11.10 5.16
C PHE A 39 12.88 11.25 6.70
N ILE A 40 12.20 10.36 7.42
CA ILE A 40 12.22 10.34 8.89
C ILE A 40 13.63 9.99 9.41
N GLU A 41 14.29 9.00 8.83
CA GLU A 41 15.67 8.64 9.19
C GLU A 41 16.64 9.79 8.95
N ALA A 42 16.48 10.53 7.84
CA ALA A 42 17.27 11.72 7.59
C ALA A 42 17.05 12.80 8.66
N LEU A 43 15.83 12.93 9.20
CA LEU A 43 15.54 13.87 10.29
C LEU A 43 16.17 13.48 11.64
N ALA A 44 16.44 12.19 11.88
CA ALA A 44 17.10 11.72 13.11
C ALA A 44 18.55 12.22 13.24
N GLY A 45 19.19 12.53 12.10
CA GLY A 45 20.52 13.14 12.03
C GLY A 45 21.68 12.14 12.00
N PRO A 46 22.92 12.64 11.85
CA PRO A 46 24.10 11.80 11.67
C PRO A 46 24.30 10.83 12.84
N GLY A 47 24.38 9.54 12.54
CA GLY A 47 24.68 8.50 13.53
C GLY A 47 23.45 7.93 14.27
N GLN A 48 22.26 8.51 14.12
CA GLN A 48 21.03 7.89 14.60
C GLN A 48 20.43 7.03 13.50
N LYS A 49 20.22 5.74 13.79
CA LYS A 49 19.47 4.83 12.92
C LYS A 49 18.25 4.36 13.69
N LEU A 50 17.08 4.81 13.25
CA LEU A 50 15.80 4.34 13.80
C LEU A 50 15.51 2.90 13.35
N GLY A 51 16.17 2.42 12.29
CA GLY A 51 16.00 1.07 11.76
C GLY A 51 14.66 0.89 11.06
N ILE A 52 14.03 1.99 10.62
CA ILE A 52 12.72 2.00 9.96
C ILE A 52 12.85 2.08 8.44
N SER A 53 14.01 2.51 7.93
CA SER A 53 14.34 2.40 6.51
C SER A 53 15.03 1.07 6.23
N GLY A 54 14.49 0.30 5.28
CA GLY A 54 15.08 -0.98 4.85
C GLY A 54 14.93 -1.15 3.34
N GLY A 55 16.01 -1.57 2.67
CA GLY A 55 16.02 -1.86 1.23
C GLY A 55 15.32 -3.16 0.83
N THR A 56 14.52 -3.75 1.73
CA THR A 56 13.76 -4.96 1.45
C THR A 56 12.61 -4.65 0.49
N LEU A 57 12.38 -5.53 -0.49
CA LEU A 57 11.26 -5.47 -1.46
C LEU A 57 9.84 -5.52 -0.83
N HIS A 58 9.72 -5.48 0.49
CA HIS A 58 8.47 -5.53 1.24
C HIS A 58 8.32 -4.25 2.08
N SER A 59 7.10 -3.69 2.13
CA SER A 59 6.81 -2.53 2.97
C SER A 59 7.13 -2.87 4.44
N VAL A 60 8.12 -2.18 5.01
CA VAL A 60 8.49 -2.25 6.42
C VAL A 60 7.36 -1.65 7.28
N THR A 61 6.72 -0.58 6.79
CA THR A 61 5.64 0.13 7.48
C THR A 61 4.27 -0.48 7.15
N GLN A 62 3.77 -1.32 8.07
CA GLN A 62 2.45 -1.97 7.96
C GLN A 62 1.35 -1.27 8.78
N LYS A 63 1.72 -0.33 9.65
CA LYS A 63 0.84 0.44 10.53
C LYS A 63 1.23 1.91 10.49
N VAL A 64 0.30 2.80 10.82
CA VAL A 64 0.61 4.22 11.00
C VAL A 64 1.50 4.37 12.23
N ALA A 65 2.60 5.12 12.10
CA ALA A 65 3.56 5.37 13.17
C ALA A 65 3.78 6.88 13.33
N VAL A 66 3.87 7.33 14.58
CA VAL A 66 4.00 8.75 14.92
C VAL A 66 5.39 9.02 15.47
N PHE A 67 5.97 10.14 15.06
CA PHE A 67 7.28 10.57 15.48
C PHE A 67 7.22 12.04 15.92
N GLN A 68 7.84 12.35 17.05
CA GLN A 68 7.92 13.70 17.58
C GLN A 68 9.21 14.36 17.10
N MET A 69 9.10 15.55 16.51
CA MET A 69 10.25 16.39 16.21
C MET A 69 10.81 17.00 17.50
N ILE A 70 12.13 17.01 17.62
CA ILE A 70 12.86 17.61 18.73
C ILE A 70 13.57 18.86 18.22
N ASN A 71 13.54 19.92 19.02
CA ASN A 71 14.07 21.23 18.68
C ASN A 71 13.46 21.87 17.42
N ILE A 72 12.25 21.43 17.06
CA ILE A 72 11.37 22.10 16.10
C ILE A 72 9.99 22.23 16.74
N GLY A 73 9.48 23.47 16.77
CA GLY A 73 8.12 23.79 17.18
C GLY A 73 7.42 24.61 16.10
N TYR A 74 6.09 24.62 16.11
CA TYR A 74 5.29 25.48 15.26
C TYR A 74 4.74 26.65 16.09
N GLU A 75 5.30 27.84 15.87
CA GLU A 75 4.83 29.08 16.46
C GLU A 75 3.48 29.43 15.82
N TRP A 76 2.38 29.21 16.52
CA TRP A 76 1.05 29.66 16.09
C TRP A 76 0.82 31.14 16.45
N SER A 77 1.30 31.55 17.63
CA SER A 77 1.34 32.93 18.10
C SER A 77 2.59 33.16 18.94
N TYR A 78 2.88 34.41 19.34
CA TYR A 78 4.10 34.79 20.09
C TYR A 78 4.33 33.96 21.38
N GLU A 79 3.26 33.38 21.95
CA GLU A 79 3.32 32.56 23.17
C GLU A 79 2.80 31.13 22.98
N ASP A 80 2.40 30.74 21.75
CA ASP A 80 1.85 29.41 21.44
C ASP A 80 2.80 28.68 20.48
N ILE A 81 3.73 27.89 21.04
CA ILE A 81 4.63 27.01 20.29
C ILE A 81 4.12 25.58 20.42
N ARG A 82 3.60 25.05 19.33
CA ARG A 82 3.02 23.71 19.27
C ARG A 82 4.09 22.67 18.93
N PRO A 83 4.07 21.48 19.54
CA PRO A 83 4.93 20.36 19.14
C PRO A 83 4.60 19.91 17.71
N VAL A 84 5.64 19.54 16.96
CA VAL A 84 5.52 19.05 15.59
C VAL A 84 5.64 17.53 15.57
N TYR A 85 4.69 16.88 14.89
CA TYR A 85 4.67 15.44 14.70
C TYR A 85 4.69 15.07 13.23
N VAL A 86 5.48 14.04 12.91
CA VAL A 86 5.54 13.43 11.59
C VAL A 86 4.91 12.05 11.67
N VAL A 87 3.99 11.77 10.74
CA VAL A 87 3.18 10.55 10.74
C VAL A 87 3.55 9.74 9.51
N ASP A 88 4.27 8.62 9.72
CA ASP A 88 4.57 7.65 8.65
C ASP A 88 3.36 6.76 8.41
N THR A 89 2.95 6.64 7.15
CA THR A 89 1.83 5.77 6.76
C THR A 89 2.31 4.56 5.95
N PRO A 90 1.54 3.46 5.95
CA PRO A 90 1.71 2.43 4.93
C PRO A 90 1.66 3.02 3.52
N GLY A 91 2.41 2.43 2.60
CA GLY A 91 2.44 2.86 1.20
C GLY A 91 1.21 2.41 0.41
N PHE A 92 0.86 3.18 -0.61
CA PHE A 92 -0.05 2.76 -1.67
C PHE A 92 0.63 1.78 -2.64
N SER A 93 -0.16 1.06 -3.43
CA SER A 93 0.30 0.09 -4.42
C SER A 93 1.23 -0.99 -3.84
N ASP A 94 0.95 -1.41 -2.60
CA ASP A 94 1.67 -2.51 -1.96
C ASP A 94 1.23 -3.86 -2.55
N ASN A 95 2.18 -4.78 -2.75
CA ASN A 95 1.88 -6.08 -3.34
C ASN A 95 1.05 -7.00 -2.42
N ARG A 96 1.04 -6.75 -1.10
CA ARG A 96 0.31 -7.55 -0.10
C ARG A 96 -0.91 -6.85 0.45
N GLN A 97 -0.98 -5.52 0.33
CA GLN A 97 -2.08 -4.71 0.85
C GLN A 97 -2.73 -3.87 -0.24
N SER A 98 -4.05 -3.94 -0.28
CA SER A 98 -4.89 -3.10 -1.13
C SER A 98 -4.86 -1.62 -0.72
N ASP A 99 -5.10 -0.73 -1.68
CA ASP A 99 -5.13 0.72 -1.45
C ASP A 99 -6.34 1.08 -0.61
N ALA A 100 -7.45 0.34 -0.77
CA ALA A 100 -8.60 0.35 0.14
C ALA A 100 -8.20 0.18 1.62
N LYS A 101 -7.33 -0.80 1.92
CA LYS A 101 -6.87 -1.07 3.28
C LYS A 101 -5.94 0.03 3.79
N THR A 102 -5.06 0.54 2.92
CA THR A 102 -4.19 1.67 3.24
C THR A 102 -5.01 2.92 3.57
N VAL A 103 -6.00 3.27 2.74
CA VAL A 103 -6.88 4.42 2.97
C VAL A 103 -7.66 4.26 4.27
N ARG A 104 -8.31 3.11 4.51
CA ARG A 104 -9.04 2.86 5.78
C ARG A 104 -8.16 3.02 7.02
N LYS A 105 -6.90 2.56 6.98
CA LYS A 105 -5.95 2.73 8.10
C LYS A 105 -5.63 4.20 8.36
N ILE A 106 -5.43 4.97 7.30
CA ILE A 106 -5.15 6.40 7.41
C ILE A 106 -6.41 7.12 7.92
N GLN A 107 -7.59 6.84 7.34
CA GLN A 107 -8.87 7.38 7.78
C GLN A 107 -9.13 7.17 9.27
N ALA A 108 -9.04 5.93 9.74
CA ALA A 108 -9.25 5.61 11.15
C ALA A 108 -8.25 6.33 12.07
N TRP A 109 -7.02 6.56 11.59
CA TRP A 109 -6.04 7.35 12.34
C TRP A 109 -6.39 8.84 12.34
N VAL A 110 -6.83 9.39 11.21
CA VAL A 110 -7.22 10.81 11.08
C VAL A 110 -8.47 11.11 11.89
N GLU A 111 -9.49 10.26 11.85
CA GLU A 111 -10.72 10.41 12.63
C GLU A 111 -10.44 10.45 14.14
N LYS A 112 -9.49 9.65 14.61
CA LYS A 112 -9.10 9.60 16.02
C LYS A 112 -8.32 10.84 16.48
N ASN A 113 -7.51 11.43 15.60
CA ASN A 113 -6.61 12.55 15.93
C ASN A 113 -7.10 13.89 15.37
N SER A 114 -8.24 13.89 14.66
CA SER A 114 -9.07 15.01 14.17
C SER A 114 -8.42 16.06 13.25
N ARG A 115 -7.10 16.07 13.07
CA ARG A 115 -6.41 17.16 12.36
C ARG A 115 -5.15 16.70 11.62
N ILE A 116 -4.98 17.20 10.40
CA ILE A 116 -3.73 17.18 9.65
C ILE A 116 -3.45 18.61 9.18
N ASP A 117 -2.26 19.12 9.46
CA ASP A 117 -1.85 20.47 9.06
C ASP A 117 -1.14 20.47 7.71
N LEU A 118 -0.39 19.41 7.42
CA LEU A 118 0.41 19.32 6.20
C LEU A 118 0.46 17.88 5.68
N VAL A 119 0.47 17.74 4.36
CA VAL A 119 0.61 16.45 3.68
C VAL A 119 1.84 16.49 2.79
N PHE A 120 2.75 15.55 2.99
CA PHE A 120 3.90 15.34 2.13
C PHE A 120 3.65 14.12 1.24
N TYR A 121 3.60 14.33 -0.07
CA TYR A 121 3.46 13.24 -1.04
C TYR A 121 4.80 12.92 -1.71
N PHE A 122 5.29 11.70 -1.52
CA PHE A 122 6.61 11.29 -1.96
C PHE A 122 6.58 10.53 -3.30
N CYS A 123 7.38 11.00 -4.26
CA CYS A 123 7.55 10.43 -5.60
C CYS A 123 9.01 10.10 -5.87
N ARG A 124 9.30 8.92 -6.44
CA ARG A 124 10.67 8.57 -6.86
C ARG A 124 10.97 9.18 -8.21
N ILE A 125 12.17 9.74 -8.36
CA ILE A 125 12.62 10.25 -9.66
C ILE A 125 13.13 9.15 -10.59
N THR A 126 13.46 7.98 -10.03
CA THR A 126 14.04 6.82 -10.73
C THR A 126 13.00 5.89 -11.36
N ASP A 127 11.71 6.19 -11.25
CA ASP A 127 10.67 5.29 -11.76
C ASP A 127 10.69 5.26 -13.29
N LYS A 128 10.92 4.07 -13.86
CA LYS A 128 11.17 3.90 -15.30
C LYS A 128 10.04 4.43 -16.20
N ARG A 129 8.81 4.52 -15.67
CA ARG A 129 7.64 5.00 -16.40
C ARG A 129 6.65 5.65 -15.43
N ILE A 130 6.21 6.86 -15.75
CA ILE A 130 4.96 7.40 -15.23
C ILE A 130 3.82 6.83 -16.10
N THR A 131 3.39 5.62 -15.75
CA THR A 131 2.28 4.91 -16.39
C THR A 131 0.91 5.31 -15.82
N ARG A 132 -0.17 4.92 -16.50
CA ARG A 132 -1.54 5.04 -15.98
C ARG A 132 -1.72 4.37 -14.61
N SER A 133 -0.96 3.30 -14.30
CA SER A 133 -0.99 2.66 -12.96
C SER A 133 -0.25 3.45 -11.89
N THR A 134 0.79 4.23 -12.22
CA THR A 134 1.39 5.21 -11.28
C THR A 134 0.51 6.44 -11.07
N GLN A 135 -0.46 6.69 -11.96
CA GLN A 135 -1.45 7.76 -11.75
C GLN A 135 -2.50 7.38 -10.71
N GLY A 136 -2.82 6.09 -10.50
CA GLY A 136 -3.83 5.67 -9.52
C GLY A 136 -3.63 6.28 -8.13
N PRO A 137 -2.46 6.08 -7.49
CA PRO A 137 -2.14 6.70 -6.20
C PRO A 137 -2.15 8.24 -6.26
N ILE A 138 -1.67 8.85 -7.34
CA ILE A 138 -1.70 10.32 -7.52
C ILE A 138 -3.15 10.82 -7.56
N GLN A 139 -4.02 10.17 -8.32
CA GLN A 139 -5.44 10.51 -8.42
C GLN A 139 -6.15 10.33 -7.09
N ILE A 140 -5.81 9.27 -6.34
CA ILE A 140 -6.30 9.08 -4.96
C ILE A 140 -5.91 10.30 -4.14
N ILE A 141 -4.64 10.71 -4.14
CA ILE A 141 -4.19 11.88 -3.38
C ILE A 141 -4.88 13.18 -3.81
N LYS A 142 -5.00 13.44 -5.12
CA LYS A 142 -5.74 14.60 -5.64
C LYS A 142 -7.20 14.60 -5.21
N SER A 143 -7.84 13.43 -5.20
CA SER A 143 -9.24 13.26 -4.79
C SER A 143 -9.48 13.46 -3.29
N LEU A 144 -8.44 13.50 -2.44
CA LEU A 144 -8.61 13.74 -1.00
C LEU A 144 -9.12 15.15 -0.68
N GLY A 145 -9.15 16.07 -1.66
CA GLY A 145 -9.73 17.42 -1.48
C GLY A 145 -8.90 18.29 -0.53
N MET A 146 -7.58 18.13 -0.57
CA MET A 146 -6.65 18.85 0.29
C MET A 146 -6.53 20.31 -0.14
N TRP A 147 -6.32 21.21 0.83
CA TRP A 147 -5.91 22.57 0.51
C TRP A 147 -4.52 22.55 -0.14
N TYR A 148 -4.37 23.19 -1.30
CA TYR A 148 -3.11 23.17 -2.05
C TYR A 148 -1.92 23.69 -1.22
N ASP A 149 -2.13 24.75 -0.43
CA ASP A 149 -1.12 25.30 0.50
C ASP A 149 -0.66 24.30 1.57
N GLY A 150 -1.47 23.28 1.87
CA GLY A 150 -1.17 22.20 2.81
C GLY A 150 -0.53 20.97 2.15
N LEU A 151 -0.23 21.02 0.84
CA LEU A 151 0.37 19.92 0.08
C LEU A 151 1.81 20.24 -0.31
N THR A 152 2.73 19.32 -0.04
CA THR A 152 4.10 19.35 -0.57
C THR A 152 4.40 18.05 -1.28
N ILE A 153 4.69 18.13 -2.58
CA ILE A 153 5.18 17.03 -3.39
C ILE A 153 6.70 16.96 -3.23
N VAL A 154 7.19 15.83 -2.73
CA VAL A 154 8.59 15.58 -2.42
C VAL A 154 9.14 14.55 -3.40
N THR A 155 10.05 14.97 -4.27
CA THR A 155 10.76 14.05 -5.18
C THR A 155 12.00 13.47 -4.48
N THR A 156 12.17 12.15 -4.57
CA THR A 156 13.20 11.37 -3.84
C THR A 156 14.13 10.60 -4.77
N MET A 157 15.11 9.90 -4.18
CA MET A 157 16.10 9.06 -4.87
C MET A 157 17.08 9.82 -5.76
N TRP A 158 17.20 11.14 -5.59
CA TRP A 158 18.18 11.97 -6.29
C TRP A 158 19.62 11.55 -6.02
N ASP A 159 19.90 11.09 -4.81
CA ASP A 159 21.19 10.55 -4.36
C ASP A 159 21.57 9.23 -5.04
N THR A 160 20.59 8.52 -5.62
CA THR A 160 20.81 7.23 -6.29
C THR A 160 21.07 7.38 -7.79
N VAL A 161 20.86 8.57 -8.38
CA VAL A 161 21.07 8.82 -9.81
C VAL A 161 22.56 9.06 -10.06
N PRO A 162 23.28 8.16 -10.76
CA PRO A 162 24.73 8.29 -10.92
C PRO A 162 25.09 9.54 -11.71
N MET A 163 25.99 10.39 -11.18
CA MET A 163 26.40 11.63 -11.83
C MET A 163 27.08 11.40 -13.19
N GLN A 164 27.80 10.29 -13.35
CA GLN A 164 28.51 9.97 -14.59
C GLN A 164 27.62 9.33 -15.66
N ASN A 165 26.38 8.94 -15.33
CA ASN A 165 25.48 8.30 -16.28
C ASN A 165 24.50 9.34 -16.87
N HIS A 166 24.84 9.88 -18.04
CA HIS A 166 24.03 10.88 -18.73
C HIS A 166 22.60 10.42 -19.04
N GLU A 167 22.40 9.14 -19.37
CA GLU A 167 21.07 8.59 -19.64
C GLU A 167 20.21 8.58 -18.37
N ALA A 168 20.77 8.15 -17.24
CA ALA A 168 20.09 8.17 -15.95
C ALA A 168 19.74 9.61 -15.50
N GLN A 169 20.65 10.57 -15.73
CA GLN A 169 20.40 11.99 -15.45
C GLN A 169 19.28 12.57 -16.33
N ALA A 170 19.32 12.29 -17.63
CA ALA A 170 18.28 12.73 -18.57
C ALA A 170 16.92 12.11 -18.24
N HIS A 171 16.89 10.83 -17.87
CA HIS A 171 15.67 10.13 -17.42
C HIS A 171 15.10 10.75 -16.15
N ALA A 172 15.93 11.01 -15.13
CA ALA A 172 15.49 11.68 -13.91
C ALA A 172 14.97 13.10 -14.17
N ALA A 173 15.62 13.87 -15.05
CA ALA A 173 15.16 15.19 -15.44
C ALA A 173 13.81 15.15 -16.19
N SER A 174 13.64 14.18 -17.10
CA SER A 174 12.36 13.97 -17.80
C SER A 174 11.25 13.61 -16.83
N ASN A 175 11.50 12.68 -15.91
CA ASN A 175 10.55 12.32 -14.87
C ASN A 175 10.18 13.50 -13.96
N PHE A 176 11.14 14.36 -13.64
CA PHE A 176 10.88 15.57 -12.85
C PHE A 176 9.89 16.49 -13.57
N ALA A 177 10.13 16.75 -14.86
CA ALA A 177 9.27 17.60 -15.68
C ALA A 177 7.85 17.00 -15.82
N GLN A 178 7.74 15.69 -16.07
CA GLN A 178 6.45 15.03 -16.19
C GLN A 178 5.67 15.03 -14.86
N LEU A 179 6.33 14.76 -13.73
CA LEU A 179 5.69 14.86 -12.41
C LEU A 179 5.24 16.29 -12.14
N HIS A 180 6.07 17.28 -12.46
CA HIS A 180 5.69 18.68 -12.31
C HIS A 180 4.47 19.03 -13.17
N ASP A 181 4.39 18.53 -14.40
CA ASP A 181 3.22 18.74 -15.28
C ASP A 181 1.95 18.09 -14.70
N ILE A 182 2.06 16.88 -14.16
CA ILE A 182 0.95 16.19 -13.50
C ILE A 182 0.45 16.98 -12.28
N TRP A 183 1.35 17.60 -11.52
CA TRP A 183 1.02 18.39 -10.33
C TRP A 183 0.88 19.89 -10.60
N LYS A 184 0.83 20.29 -11.88
CA LYS A 184 0.91 21.70 -12.29
C LYS A 184 -0.19 22.53 -11.65
N ASP A 185 -1.43 22.07 -11.71
CA ASP A 185 -2.58 22.78 -11.15
C ASP A 185 -2.42 22.96 -9.64
N GLU A 186 -2.01 21.92 -8.91
CA GLU A 186 -1.79 22.02 -7.46
C GLU A 186 -0.66 23.01 -7.13
N VAL A 187 0.43 22.98 -7.90
CA VAL A 187 1.60 23.85 -7.70
C VAL A 187 1.26 25.31 -7.99
N GLU A 188 0.55 25.58 -9.10
CA GLU A 188 0.09 26.92 -9.46
C GLU A 188 -0.88 27.50 -8.41
N ASN A 189 -1.61 26.64 -7.70
CA ASN A 189 -2.52 27.04 -6.63
C ASN A 189 -1.91 26.98 -5.22
N GLY A 190 -0.59 26.81 -5.09
CA GLY A 190 0.13 27.02 -3.82
C GLY A 190 0.80 25.77 -3.23
N ALA A 191 0.59 24.58 -3.80
CA ALA A 191 1.33 23.40 -3.40
C ALA A 191 2.82 23.53 -3.73
N ARG A 192 3.65 22.86 -2.93
CA ARG A 192 5.10 22.88 -3.12
C ARG A 192 5.57 21.68 -3.91
N PHE A 193 6.60 21.87 -4.73
CA PHE A 193 7.26 20.79 -5.46
C PHE A 193 8.76 20.86 -5.21
N VAL A 194 9.30 19.91 -4.43
CA VAL A 194 10.66 20.00 -3.87
C VAL A 194 11.47 18.73 -4.07
N LYS A 195 12.80 18.85 -3.94
CA LYS A 195 13.75 17.73 -4.02
C LYS A 195 14.23 17.36 -2.63
N PHE A 196 14.07 16.10 -2.26
CA PHE A 196 14.68 15.50 -1.09
C PHE A 196 15.97 14.77 -1.50
N LEU A 197 17.10 15.22 -0.96
CA LEU A 197 18.44 14.75 -1.33
C LEU A 197 18.96 13.66 -0.38
N ASN A 198 18.05 12.99 0.33
CA ASN A 198 18.35 11.90 1.27
C ASN A 198 19.38 12.26 2.35
N ASN A 199 19.33 13.50 2.84
CA ASN A 199 20.18 13.97 3.94
C ASN A 199 19.42 14.92 4.86
N GLN A 200 19.91 15.07 6.10
CA GLN A 200 19.22 15.84 7.14
C GLN A 200 18.99 17.30 6.73
N LEU A 201 19.97 17.96 6.11
CA LEU A 201 19.83 19.36 5.67
C LEU A 201 18.66 19.53 4.70
N SER A 202 18.57 18.65 3.69
CA SER A 202 17.45 18.67 2.75
C SER A 202 16.12 18.38 3.44
N ALA A 203 16.07 17.44 4.40
CA ALA A 203 14.85 17.13 5.15
C ALA A 203 14.36 18.32 6.00
N ILE A 204 15.27 18.97 6.72
CA ILE A 204 14.95 20.18 7.52
C ILE A 204 14.46 21.30 6.60
N SER A 205 15.14 21.54 5.47
CA SER A 205 14.74 22.59 4.52
C SER A 205 13.33 22.39 3.93
N ILE A 206 12.89 21.13 3.81
CA ILE A 206 11.54 20.80 3.35
C ILE A 206 10.52 21.16 4.42
N LEU A 207 10.83 20.95 5.71
CA LEU A 207 9.96 21.33 6.82
C LEU A 207 9.81 22.86 6.91
N THR A 208 10.91 23.61 6.97
CA THR A 208 10.95 25.02 7.43
C THR A 208 10.29 26.06 6.51
N PHE A 209 9.75 25.67 5.35
CA PHE A 209 9.50 26.60 4.25
C PHE A 209 8.01 26.97 4.01
N ARG A 210 7.11 26.90 5.00
CA ARG A 210 5.83 27.64 4.86
C ARG A 210 5.03 27.90 6.14
N GLU A 211 4.19 28.92 6.03
CA GLU A 211 3.08 29.25 6.93
C GLU A 211 1.81 28.51 6.42
N ALA A 212 1.26 27.59 7.20
CA ALA A 212 -0.05 26.99 6.93
C ALA A 212 -1.05 27.56 7.94
N TRP A 213 -2.04 28.33 7.48
CA TRP A 213 -3.05 28.96 8.34
C TRP A 213 -4.29 28.09 8.57
N ARG A 214 -4.42 26.97 7.84
CA ARG A 214 -5.60 26.10 7.84
C ARG A 214 -5.18 24.63 7.93
N HIS A 215 -6.01 23.79 8.55
CA HIS A 215 -5.84 22.34 8.50
C HIS A 215 -6.02 21.86 7.07
N CYS A 216 -5.07 21.06 6.60
CA CYS A 216 -5.03 20.56 5.24
C CYS A 216 -6.15 19.54 4.97
N VAL A 217 -6.49 18.71 5.96
CA VAL A 217 -7.48 17.64 5.82
C VAL A 217 -8.31 17.47 7.08
N SER A 218 -9.65 17.48 6.94
CA SER A 218 -10.60 17.16 8.01
C SER A 218 -11.41 15.89 7.75
N ASN A 219 -11.59 15.46 6.49
CA ASN A 219 -12.41 14.32 6.09
C ASN A 219 -11.68 13.42 5.07
N PHE A 220 -10.53 12.86 5.47
CA PHE A 220 -9.70 12.02 4.59
C PHE A 220 -10.53 10.87 4.00
N GLY A 221 -10.45 10.67 2.67
CA GLY A 221 -11.03 9.51 1.98
C GLY A 221 -12.57 9.41 1.93
N ASN A 222 -13.32 10.38 2.46
CA ASN A 222 -14.78 10.42 2.36
C ASN A 222 -15.30 11.07 1.05
N ASN A 223 -14.41 11.28 0.08
CA ASN A 223 -14.76 11.82 -1.23
C ASN A 223 -15.25 10.68 -2.16
N PRO A 224 -16.42 10.81 -2.81
CA PRO A 224 -16.91 9.84 -3.79
C PRO A 224 -15.90 9.47 -4.88
N ALA A 225 -15.10 10.44 -5.34
CA ALA A 225 -14.04 10.19 -6.33
C ALA A 225 -12.94 9.28 -5.77
N THR A 226 -12.55 9.44 -4.50
CA THR A 226 -11.60 8.54 -3.84
C THR A 226 -12.17 7.13 -3.74
N ALA A 227 -13.44 7.01 -3.34
CA ALA A 227 -14.13 5.73 -3.24
C ALA A 227 -14.17 4.99 -4.59
N LEU A 228 -14.45 5.69 -5.69
CA LEU A 228 -14.43 5.15 -7.05
C LEU A 228 -13.05 4.61 -7.44
N LEU A 229 -12.00 5.41 -7.25
CA LEU A 229 -10.63 5.01 -7.59
C LEU A 229 -10.16 3.77 -6.79
N ILE A 230 -10.48 3.73 -5.50
CA ILE A 230 -10.19 2.57 -4.64
C ILE A 230 -10.97 1.33 -5.11
N PHE A 231 -12.23 1.50 -5.50
CA PHE A 231 -13.07 0.41 -5.96
C PHE A 231 -12.55 -0.20 -7.27
N GLU A 232 -12.21 0.64 -8.26
CA GLU A 232 -11.61 0.19 -9.53
C GLU A 232 -10.29 -0.55 -9.31
N GLU A 233 -9.45 -0.01 -8.43
CA GLU A 233 -8.18 -0.61 -8.04
C GLU A 233 -8.40 -2.01 -7.42
N LEU A 234 -9.37 -2.13 -6.52
CA LEU A 234 -9.70 -3.39 -5.87
C LEU A 234 -10.23 -4.43 -6.85
N LEU A 235 -11.08 -4.03 -7.80
CA LEU A 235 -11.56 -4.91 -8.88
C LEU A 235 -10.39 -5.43 -9.72
N GLN A 236 -9.45 -4.56 -10.10
CA GLN A 236 -8.26 -4.97 -10.85
C GLN A 236 -7.37 -5.94 -10.04
N ARG A 237 -7.22 -5.71 -8.73
CA ARG A 237 -6.47 -6.62 -7.85
C ARG A 237 -7.13 -7.98 -7.74
N ILE A 238 -8.46 -8.03 -7.59
CA ILE A 238 -9.24 -9.28 -7.57
C ILE A 238 -9.03 -10.03 -8.88
N GLN A 239 -9.24 -9.37 -10.03
CA GLN A 239 -9.08 -10.00 -11.34
C GLN A 239 -7.66 -10.56 -11.56
N LYS A 240 -6.62 -9.79 -11.22
CA LYS A 240 -5.22 -10.24 -11.32
C LYS A 240 -4.92 -11.42 -10.41
N ALA A 241 -5.38 -11.37 -9.16
CA ALA A 241 -5.17 -12.45 -8.20
C ALA A 241 -5.93 -13.72 -8.61
N HIS A 242 -7.13 -13.60 -9.18
CA HIS A 242 -7.87 -14.72 -9.76
C HIS A 242 -7.09 -15.39 -10.90
N GLY A 243 -6.62 -14.62 -11.87
CA GLY A 243 -5.83 -15.15 -12.98
C GLY A 243 -4.55 -15.84 -12.52
N TYR A 244 -3.82 -15.23 -11.57
CA TYR A 244 -2.60 -15.84 -11.04
C TYR A 244 -2.88 -17.11 -10.23
N ARG A 245 -3.97 -17.13 -9.46
CA ARG A 245 -4.40 -18.33 -8.74
C ARG A 245 -4.70 -19.47 -9.71
N GLN A 246 -5.43 -19.20 -10.80
CA GLN A 246 -5.75 -20.20 -11.81
C GLN A 246 -4.47 -20.79 -12.42
N PHE A 247 -3.52 -19.92 -12.79
CA PHE A 247 -2.21 -20.35 -13.29
C PHE A 247 -1.47 -21.26 -12.30
N LEU A 248 -1.39 -20.88 -11.02
CA LEU A 248 -0.74 -21.70 -9.99
C LEU A 248 -1.44 -23.05 -9.78
N GLN A 249 -2.76 -23.09 -9.92
CA GLN A 249 -3.56 -24.31 -9.81
C GLN A 249 -3.27 -25.24 -10.98
N GLU A 250 -3.23 -24.73 -12.21
CA GLU A 250 -2.89 -25.48 -13.42
C GLU A 250 -1.47 -26.06 -13.32
N ASP A 251 -0.48 -25.25 -12.94
CA ASP A 251 0.90 -25.70 -12.70
C ASP A 251 0.95 -26.80 -11.64
N ARG A 252 0.21 -26.65 -10.53
CA ARG A 252 0.15 -27.65 -9.45
C ARG A 252 -0.48 -28.96 -9.94
N SER A 253 -1.49 -28.89 -10.80
CA SER A 253 -2.14 -30.06 -11.41
C SER A 253 -1.23 -30.79 -12.41
N GLN A 254 -0.48 -30.07 -13.24
CA GLN A 254 0.41 -30.67 -14.24
C GLN A 254 1.51 -31.53 -13.61
N ILE A 255 2.05 -31.09 -12.47
CA ILE A 255 3.13 -31.81 -11.78
C ILE A 255 2.64 -33.00 -10.93
N LEU A 256 1.33 -33.31 -10.91
CA LEU A 256 0.82 -34.46 -10.14
C LEU A 256 1.33 -35.80 -10.65
N THR A 257 1.58 -35.90 -11.96
CA THR A 257 2.02 -37.13 -12.64
C THR A 257 3.47 -37.50 -12.29
N ASP A 258 4.34 -36.51 -12.13
CA ASP A 258 5.71 -36.68 -11.62
C ASP A 258 6.02 -35.60 -10.55
N PRO A 259 5.61 -35.82 -9.30
CA PRO A 259 5.64 -34.77 -8.30
C PRO A 259 7.04 -34.49 -7.78
N ASN A 260 7.62 -33.38 -8.23
CA ASN A 260 8.73 -32.72 -7.55
C ASN A 260 8.22 -32.13 -6.22
N ARG A 261 8.64 -32.73 -5.09
CA ARG A 261 8.18 -32.34 -3.74
C ARG A 261 8.44 -30.86 -3.42
N ALA A 262 9.60 -30.33 -3.80
CA ALA A 262 9.96 -28.96 -3.51
C ALA A 262 9.09 -27.98 -4.31
N LEU A 263 8.92 -28.22 -5.61
CA LEU A 263 8.07 -27.39 -6.46
C LEU A 263 6.61 -27.46 -6.04
N PHE A 264 6.09 -28.66 -5.73
CA PHE A 264 4.73 -28.85 -5.23
C PHE A 264 4.47 -28.08 -3.94
N TYR A 265 5.44 -28.10 -3.00
CA TYR A 265 5.36 -27.35 -1.76
C TYR A 265 5.33 -25.83 -2.02
N ILE A 266 6.19 -25.32 -2.92
CA ILE A 266 6.23 -23.91 -3.30
C ILE A 266 4.89 -23.47 -3.90
N LEU A 267 4.37 -24.21 -4.89
CA LEU A 267 3.08 -23.91 -5.52
C LEU A 267 1.93 -23.92 -4.51
N THR A 268 1.91 -24.91 -3.61
CA THR A 268 0.90 -24.99 -2.54
C THR A 268 0.98 -23.80 -1.59
N CYS A 269 2.18 -23.36 -1.22
CA CYS A 269 2.36 -22.17 -0.38
C CYS A 269 1.91 -20.89 -1.10
N SER A 270 2.26 -20.73 -2.38
CA SER A 270 1.85 -19.59 -3.20
C SER A 270 0.33 -19.53 -3.37
N LEU A 271 -0.31 -20.67 -3.64
CA LEU A 271 -1.78 -20.75 -3.74
C LEU A 271 -2.46 -20.30 -2.44
N ARG A 272 -1.99 -20.82 -1.29
CA ARG A 272 -2.54 -20.43 0.02
C ARG A 272 -2.38 -18.94 0.30
N GLU A 273 -1.29 -18.33 -0.13
CA GLU A 273 -1.08 -16.90 0.03
C GLU A 273 -2.02 -16.08 -0.86
N ILE A 274 -2.19 -16.48 -2.12
CA ILE A 274 -3.12 -15.83 -3.04
C ILE A 274 -4.57 -16.00 -2.61
N ASP A 275 -4.96 -17.17 -2.09
CA ASP A 275 -6.30 -17.40 -1.53
C ASP A 275 -6.59 -16.44 -0.37
N ARG A 276 -5.62 -16.23 0.54
CA ARG A 276 -5.76 -15.24 1.63
C ARG A 276 -5.89 -13.82 1.12
N GLN A 277 -5.13 -13.45 0.09
CA GLN A 277 -5.20 -12.12 -0.52
C GLN A 277 -6.55 -11.91 -1.20
N LEU A 278 -7.04 -12.90 -1.96
CA LEU A 278 -8.35 -12.87 -2.59
C LEU A 278 -9.47 -12.72 -1.57
N ALA A 279 -9.50 -13.54 -0.51
CA ALA A 279 -10.48 -13.42 0.56
C ALA A 279 -10.47 -12.02 1.18
N SER A 280 -9.28 -11.50 1.51
CA SER A 280 -9.12 -10.14 2.04
C SER A 280 -9.58 -9.06 1.07
N HIS A 281 -9.41 -9.22 -0.24
CA HIS A 281 -9.89 -8.25 -1.23
C HIS A 281 -11.42 -8.32 -1.40
N VAL A 282 -11.99 -9.53 -1.41
CA VAL A 282 -13.45 -9.74 -1.47
C VAL A 282 -14.14 -9.13 -0.25
N ASP A 283 -13.63 -9.34 0.96
CA ASP A 283 -14.16 -8.72 2.18
C ASP A 283 -14.16 -7.19 2.09
N GLN A 284 -13.11 -6.62 1.48
CA GLN A 284 -13.02 -5.18 1.28
C GLN A 284 -13.99 -4.65 0.24
N LEU A 285 -14.28 -5.45 -0.80
CA LEU A 285 -15.24 -5.14 -1.85
C LEU A 285 -16.65 -5.15 -1.28
N LEU A 286 -16.99 -6.19 -0.50
CA LEU A 286 -18.29 -6.32 0.19
C LEU A 286 -18.59 -5.14 1.12
N ALA A 287 -17.56 -4.56 1.74
CA ALA A 287 -17.72 -3.39 2.60
C ALA A 287 -18.24 -2.13 1.87
N PHE A 288 -18.15 -2.05 0.53
CA PHE A 288 -18.77 -0.96 -0.24
C PHE A 288 -20.31 -1.06 -0.28
N ARG A 289 -20.87 -2.27 -0.14
CA ARG A 289 -22.32 -2.61 -0.25
C ARG A 289 -22.96 -2.34 -1.62
N HIS A 290 -22.63 -1.23 -2.25
CA HIS A 290 -23.11 -0.79 -3.57
C HIS A 290 -21.93 -0.25 -4.40
N THR A 291 -22.09 -0.20 -5.72
CA THR A 291 -21.11 0.43 -6.60
C THR A 291 -21.01 1.93 -6.29
N PRO A 292 -19.78 2.49 -6.20
CA PRO A 292 -19.61 3.93 -6.00
C PRO A 292 -20.25 4.76 -7.13
N GLN A 293 -20.68 5.97 -6.78
CA GLN A 293 -21.19 6.93 -7.77
C GLN A 293 -20.13 7.23 -8.83
N GLY A 294 -20.54 7.24 -10.10
CA GLY A 294 -19.66 7.50 -11.24
C GLY A 294 -18.95 6.27 -11.81
N PHE A 295 -19.18 5.07 -11.26
CA PHE A 295 -18.70 3.83 -11.84
C PHE A 295 -19.52 3.46 -13.10
N ASP A 296 -18.88 3.43 -14.26
CA ASP A 296 -19.50 3.16 -15.58
C ASP A 296 -19.52 1.66 -15.92
N GLY A 297 -20.06 0.84 -15.01
CA GLY A 297 -20.14 -0.60 -15.20
C GLY A 297 -21.28 -1.24 -14.43
N ASP A 298 -21.99 -2.16 -15.08
CA ASP A 298 -23.02 -2.99 -14.42
C ASP A 298 -22.34 -4.14 -13.66
N VAL A 299 -21.78 -3.80 -12.50
CA VAL A 299 -21.08 -4.75 -11.62
C VAL A 299 -21.91 -5.00 -10.37
N ASN A 300 -22.32 -6.25 -10.19
CA ASN A 300 -22.89 -6.72 -8.94
C ASN A 300 -21.77 -7.21 -8.00
N ILE A 301 -21.51 -6.47 -6.92
CA ILE A 301 -20.48 -6.79 -5.92
C ILE A 301 -20.66 -8.19 -5.33
N GLN A 302 -21.91 -8.58 -5.03
CA GLN A 302 -22.22 -9.90 -4.46
C GLN A 302 -21.97 -11.00 -5.48
N SER A 303 -22.27 -10.76 -6.75
CA SER A 303 -21.97 -11.70 -7.85
C SER A 303 -20.47 -11.94 -7.98
N ILE A 304 -19.65 -10.88 -7.93
CA ILE A 304 -18.18 -11.02 -7.95
C ILE A 304 -17.72 -11.85 -6.75
N ALA A 305 -18.13 -11.48 -5.54
CA ALA A 305 -17.74 -12.19 -4.32
C ALA A 305 -18.16 -13.67 -4.37
N TYR A 306 -19.38 -13.95 -4.80
CA TYR A 306 -19.88 -15.30 -4.98
C TYR A 306 -19.05 -16.09 -6.00
N GLN A 307 -18.76 -15.50 -7.17
CA GLN A 307 -17.94 -16.13 -8.20
C GLN A 307 -16.55 -16.45 -7.67
N CYS A 308 -15.93 -15.56 -6.88
CA CYS A 308 -14.64 -15.82 -6.28
C CYS A 308 -14.66 -17.07 -5.40
N VAL A 309 -15.68 -17.20 -4.55
CA VAL A 309 -15.82 -18.32 -3.62
C VAL A 309 -16.19 -19.61 -4.34
N LEU A 310 -17.03 -19.53 -5.38
CA LEU A 310 -17.38 -20.64 -6.24
C LEU A 310 -16.14 -21.18 -6.96
N ASP A 311 -15.31 -20.32 -7.56
CA ASP A 311 -14.08 -20.71 -8.24
C ASP A 311 -13.10 -21.39 -7.28
N MET A 312 -12.94 -20.86 -6.07
CA MET A 312 -12.10 -21.47 -5.03
C MET A 312 -12.59 -22.86 -4.65
N THR A 313 -13.90 -23.03 -4.50
CA THR A 313 -14.52 -24.31 -4.12
C THR A 313 -14.43 -25.34 -5.25
N SER A 314 -14.77 -24.95 -6.48
CA SER A 314 -14.74 -25.81 -7.66
C SER A 314 -13.33 -26.27 -7.98
N SER A 315 -12.36 -25.36 -8.04
CA SER A 315 -10.96 -25.73 -8.31
C SER A 315 -10.34 -26.62 -7.22
N SER A 316 -10.74 -26.44 -5.95
CA SER A 316 -10.29 -27.31 -4.85
C SER A 316 -10.87 -28.72 -4.99
N LYS A 317 -12.13 -28.83 -5.44
CA LYS A 317 -12.78 -30.12 -5.72
C LYS A 317 -12.11 -30.83 -6.91
N GLU A 318 -11.94 -30.13 -8.02
CA GLU A 318 -11.30 -30.67 -9.23
C GLU A 318 -9.89 -31.21 -8.93
N PHE A 319 -9.11 -30.47 -8.13
CA PHE A 319 -7.80 -30.93 -7.72
C PHE A 319 -7.84 -32.17 -6.84
N MET A 320 -8.77 -32.24 -5.88
CA MET A 320 -8.98 -33.44 -5.06
C MET A 320 -9.31 -34.66 -5.94
N ASP A 321 -10.19 -34.48 -6.93
CA ASP A 321 -10.59 -35.55 -7.87
C ASP A 321 -9.42 -35.99 -8.75
N GLN A 322 -8.60 -35.05 -9.24
CA GLN A 322 -7.37 -35.33 -10.00
C GLN A 322 -6.36 -36.16 -9.19
N VAL A 323 -6.10 -35.78 -7.94
CA VAL A 323 -5.19 -36.53 -7.06
C VAL A 323 -5.75 -37.93 -6.76
N GLY A 324 -7.07 -38.04 -6.56
CA GLY A 324 -7.74 -39.33 -6.38
C GLY A 324 -7.53 -40.24 -7.60
N ASN A 325 -7.80 -39.73 -8.80
CA ASN A 325 -7.59 -40.47 -10.05
C ASN A 325 -6.14 -40.94 -10.21
N GLU A 326 -5.16 -40.08 -9.88
CA GLU A 326 -3.73 -40.43 -9.96
C GLU A 326 -3.31 -41.46 -8.91
N LEU A 327 -3.91 -41.45 -7.72
CA LEU A 327 -3.65 -42.44 -6.67
C LEU A 327 -4.20 -43.83 -7.05
N PHE A 328 -5.32 -43.88 -7.77
CA PHE A 328 -6.02 -45.14 -8.11
C PHE A 328 -5.75 -45.64 -9.54
N SER A 329 -4.93 -44.95 -10.34
CA SER A 329 -4.65 -45.29 -11.74
C SER A 329 -3.63 -46.42 -11.94
N TYR A 330 -2.78 -46.74 -10.94
CA TYR A 330 -1.67 -47.70 -11.10
C TYR A 330 -1.98 -49.11 -10.56
N ARG A 331 -1.77 -50.13 -11.41
CA ARG A 331 -1.87 -51.57 -11.03
C ARG A 331 -0.66 -52.10 -10.23
N HIS A 332 0.45 -51.35 -10.14
CA HIS A 332 1.66 -51.75 -9.42
C HIS A 332 2.20 -50.60 -8.53
N PRO A 333 1.90 -50.61 -7.21
CA PRO A 333 2.22 -49.52 -6.30
C PRO A 333 3.72 -49.38 -6.02
N ARG A 334 4.27 -48.16 -6.12
CA ARG A 334 5.56 -47.79 -5.50
C ARG A 334 5.24 -47.19 -4.13
N ARG A 335 5.44 -47.97 -3.05
CA ARG A 335 5.08 -47.60 -1.65
C ARG A 335 5.38 -46.15 -1.26
N SER A 336 6.52 -45.58 -1.68
CA SER A 336 6.91 -44.20 -1.34
C SER A 336 6.16 -43.12 -2.13
N ARG A 337 5.77 -43.39 -3.39
CA ARG A 337 4.96 -42.50 -4.22
C ARG A 337 3.52 -42.47 -3.72
N ASP A 338 2.95 -43.65 -3.44
CA ASP A 338 1.56 -43.76 -2.98
C ASP A 338 1.38 -43.10 -1.61
N SER A 339 2.37 -43.24 -0.71
CA SER A 339 2.36 -42.54 0.58
C SER A 339 2.38 -41.02 0.41
N TYR A 340 3.12 -40.49 -0.57
CA TYR A 340 3.19 -39.05 -0.82
C TYR A 340 1.91 -38.51 -1.49
N LEU A 341 1.39 -39.21 -2.50
CA LEU A 341 0.10 -38.89 -3.14
C LEU A 341 -1.06 -38.98 -2.14
N TYR A 342 -1.04 -39.95 -1.23
CA TYR A 342 -2.03 -40.05 -0.15
C TYR A 342 -1.98 -38.83 0.80
N CYS A 343 -0.78 -38.34 1.14
CA CYS A 343 -0.63 -37.10 1.90
C CYS A 343 -1.20 -35.89 1.15
N ILE A 344 -0.95 -35.79 -0.16
CA ILE A 344 -1.54 -34.75 -1.01
C ILE A 344 -3.06 -34.87 -1.02
N PHE A 345 -3.61 -36.07 -1.20
CA PHE A 345 -5.04 -36.31 -1.24
C PHE A 345 -5.73 -35.88 0.06
N LYS A 346 -5.13 -36.22 1.21
CA LYS A 346 -5.63 -35.78 2.52
C LYS A 346 -5.64 -34.25 2.63
N ALA A 347 -4.56 -33.59 2.21
CA ALA A 347 -4.47 -32.13 2.22
C ALA A 347 -5.50 -31.49 1.27
N ALA A 348 -5.68 -32.04 0.07
CA ALA A 348 -6.66 -31.56 -0.90
C ALA A 348 -8.10 -31.67 -0.37
N LYS A 349 -8.42 -32.77 0.33
CA LYS A 349 -9.72 -32.95 0.99
C LYS A 349 -9.97 -31.91 2.08
N GLU A 350 -8.95 -31.58 2.87
CA GLU A 350 -9.02 -30.53 3.89
C GLU A 350 -9.18 -29.13 3.26
N GLU A 351 -8.47 -28.84 2.17
CA GLU A 351 -8.59 -27.60 1.39
C GLU A 351 -10.01 -27.45 0.81
N PHE A 352 -10.53 -28.48 0.15
CA PHE A 352 -11.90 -28.50 -0.37
C PHE A 352 -12.94 -28.31 0.75
N SER A 353 -12.80 -29.02 1.88
CA SER A 353 -13.75 -28.88 2.99
C SER A 353 -13.79 -27.46 3.55
N LYS A 354 -12.64 -26.77 3.61
CA LYS A 354 -12.57 -25.37 4.05
C LYS A 354 -13.24 -24.44 3.04
N ALA A 355 -12.91 -24.57 1.75
CA ALA A 355 -13.51 -23.76 0.68
C ALA A 355 -15.04 -23.95 0.63
N TYR A 356 -15.51 -25.19 0.72
CA TYR A 356 -16.94 -25.52 0.75
C TYR A 356 -17.66 -24.88 1.93
N ASN A 357 -17.09 -24.92 3.13
CA ASN A 357 -17.69 -24.29 4.31
C ASN A 357 -17.78 -22.76 4.14
N ILE A 358 -16.74 -22.13 3.60
CA ILE A 358 -16.73 -20.69 3.29
C ILE A 358 -17.83 -20.36 2.26
N GLY A 359 -17.95 -21.15 1.19
CA GLY A 359 -19.00 -20.96 0.18
C GLY A 359 -20.41 -21.12 0.72
N ARG A 360 -20.60 -22.11 1.60
CA ARG A 360 -21.88 -22.31 2.28
C ARG A 360 -22.23 -21.15 3.21
N GLU A 361 -21.28 -20.68 4.01
CA GLU A 361 -21.50 -19.52 4.89
C GLU A 361 -21.81 -18.26 4.09
N PHE A 362 -21.07 -18.01 3.01
CA PHE A 362 -21.30 -16.87 2.14
C PHE A 362 -22.72 -16.86 1.55
N ALA A 363 -23.20 -18.02 1.08
CA ALA A 363 -24.55 -18.19 0.53
C ALA A 363 -25.69 -18.13 1.57
N LEU A 364 -25.38 -18.25 2.86
CA LEU A 364 -26.35 -18.12 3.95
C LEU A 364 -26.45 -16.68 4.48
N CYS A 365 -25.40 -15.88 4.31
CA CYS A 365 -25.31 -14.52 4.85
C CYS A 365 -25.66 -13.41 3.84
N ASN A 366 -25.74 -13.72 2.56
CA ASN A 366 -26.06 -12.79 1.46
C ASN A 366 -27.11 -13.43 0.55
#